data_AF-A0A1T3NIF8-F1
#
_entry.id   AF-A0A1T3NIF8-F1
#
_cell.length_a   1.000
_cell.length_b   1.000
_cell.length_c   1.000
_cell.angle_alpha   90.00
_cell.angle_beta   90.00
_cell.angle_gamma   90.00
#
_symmetry.space_group_name_H-M   'P 1'
#
loop_
_entity.id
_entity.type
_entity.pdbx_description
1 polymer ?
#
loop_
_entity_poly.entity_id
_entity_poly.type
_entity_poly.pdbx_seq_one_letter_code
_entity_poly.pdbx_strand_id
1 'polypeptide(L)'
;MPQKVVSALVECGHLDEVRRQARRGDWCCAREWASVLAARGERDAALGVLAPFADTGWWVAVEAVAEHLVGWGRTAEAIALVRPAAERGERSAIARLAGLLAGEGRIDEVIAVLAPHTTDTFRARELVDLTAGCGRDDTVLALLPTVPAEPPFGELPAVVGLPAEVLERQGRVDEALALLATRVHHPNGSVNVVQQYAETLARHAREAQLRDFADGPGGVHAASRLSVLLEEQGRVDDAVDALRPFVATGDPNPTVRTAEILFRHDRVDEAVELLRPEPGLAYYEAWVLQSLFIRLVERGRAQEALEIVDGLAAVGDMSVELFGLHVWLLGELGRTDQAIAEVRARPDVDTVNMRGRLVDFLTFTGHFDEAIGILTTESRNEWDVATLASLLVRVGRVEEAVTTWHERDITPRPKNYWGPP
;
A
#
# COMPACT_ATOMS: atom_id res chain seq x y z
N MET A 1 21.48 0.23 -12.05
CA MET A 1 20.27 0.18 -12.86
C MET A 1 19.10 0.17 -11.90
N PRO A 2 17.96 0.78 -12.24
CA PRO A 2 16.79 0.74 -11.38
C PRO A 2 16.12 -0.63 -11.53
N GLN A 3 15.42 -1.08 -10.48
CA GLN A 3 14.79 -2.39 -10.44
C GLN A 3 13.92 -2.69 -11.68
N LYS A 4 13.12 -1.71 -12.15
CA LYS A 4 12.24 -1.85 -13.31
C LYS A 4 12.97 -2.24 -14.61
N VAL A 5 14.21 -1.80 -14.81
CA VAL A 5 15.01 -2.18 -15.99
C VAL A 5 15.58 -3.59 -15.81
N VAL A 6 16.07 -3.92 -14.61
CA VAL A 6 16.60 -5.26 -14.33
C VAL A 6 15.50 -6.32 -14.43
N SER A 7 14.30 -6.06 -13.91
CA SER A 7 13.14 -6.94 -14.06
C SER A 7 12.80 -7.18 -15.53
N ALA A 8 12.78 -6.13 -16.37
CA ALA A 8 12.56 -6.29 -17.80
C ALA A 8 13.65 -7.15 -18.48
N LEU A 9 14.92 -7.00 -18.08
CA LEU A 9 16.02 -7.83 -18.61
C LEU A 9 15.82 -9.31 -18.25
N VAL A 10 15.38 -9.60 -17.02
CA VAL A 10 15.10 -10.98 -16.59
C VAL A 10 13.87 -11.56 -17.30
N GLU A 11 12.77 -10.80 -17.37
CA GLU A 11 11.52 -11.18 -18.05
C GLU A 11 11.76 -11.52 -19.53
N CYS A 12 12.60 -10.73 -20.22
CA CYS A 12 12.94 -10.93 -21.63
C CYS A 12 14.11 -11.92 -21.85
N GLY A 13 14.62 -12.56 -20.79
CA GLY A 13 15.65 -13.60 -20.88
C GLY A 13 17.10 -13.11 -21.08
N HIS A 14 17.38 -11.81 -20.91
CA HIS A 14 18.70 -11.19 -21.09
C HIS A 14 19.62 -11.35 -19.85
N LEU A 15 19.74 -12.58 -19.36
CA LEU A 15 20.46 -12.91 -18.12
C LEU A 15 21.98 -12.67 -18.20
N ASP A 16 22.58 -12.79 -19.39
CA ASP A 16 24.01 -12.50 -19.59
C ASP A 16 24.33 -11.03 -19.32
N GLU A 17 23.40 -10.12 -19.65
CA GLU A 17 23.57 -8.70 -19.38
C GLU A 17 23.43 -8.40 -17.89
N VAL A 18 22.43 -8.98 -17.24
CA VAL A 18 22.26 -8.88 -15.77
C VAL A 18 23.53 -9.37 -15.06
N ARG A 19 24.09 -10.52 -15.46
CA ARG A 19 25.36 -11.05 -14.93
C ARG A 19 26.54 -10.10 -15.17
N ARG A 20 26.61 -9.47 -16.35
CA ARG A 20 27.69 -8.52 -16.69
C ARG A 20 27.65 -7.28 -15.80
N GLN A 21 26.46 -6.73 -15.59
CA GLN A 21 26.27 -5.54 -14.75
C GLN A 21 26.46 -5.86 -13.27
N ALA A 22 26.02 -7.03 -12.80
CA ALA A 22 26.32 -7.51 -11.44
C ALA A 22 27.82 -7.52 -11.15
N ARG A 23 28.64 -8.04 -12.08
CA ARG A 23 30.11 -8.08 -11.96
C ARG A 23 30.76 -6.69 -11.96
N ARG A 24 30.07 -5.68 -12.49
CA ARG A 24 30.52 -4.27 -12.46
C ARG A 24 30.14 -3.57 -11.15
N GLY A 25 29.52 -4.26 -10.20
CA GLY A 25 29.11 -3.71 -8.91
C GLY A 25 27.68 -3.16 -8.89
N ASP A 26 26.86 -3.45 -9.91
CA ASP A 26 25.46 -3.04 -9.90
C ASP A 26 24.64 -3.91 -8.93
N TRP A 27 24.23 -3.32 -7.80
CA TRP A 27 23.49 -4.03 -6.75
C TRP A 27 22.18 -4.66 -7.24
N CYS A 28 21.37 -3.93 -8.02
CA CYS A 28 20.09 -4.47 -8.47
C CYS A 28 20.32 -5.68 -9.38
N CYS A 29 21.30 -5.60 -10.27
CA CYS A 29 21.68 -6.73 -11.12
C CYS A 29 22.29 -7.89 -10.31
N ALA A 30 23.11 -7.60 -9.29
CA ALA A 30 23.70 -8.62 -8.42
C ALA A 30 22.62 -9.36 -7.62
N ARG A 31 21.64 -8.65 -7.08
CA ARG A 31 20.48 -9.22 -6.39
C ARG A 31 19.66 -10.11 -7.29
N GLU A 32 19.26 -9.62 -8.47
CA GLU A 32 18.46 -10.43 -9.41
C GLU A 32 19.25 -11.63 -9.94
N TRP A 33 20.54 -11.47 -10.22
CA TRP A 33 21.39 -12.59 -10.62
C TRP A 33 21.53 -13.65 -9.52
N ALA A 34 21.66 -13.23 -8.26
CA ALA A 34 21.66 -14.14 -7.11
C ALA A 34 20.32 -14.88 -6.98
N SER A 35 19.19 -14.21 -7.15
CA SER A 35 17.86 -14.84 -7.19
C SER A 35 17.73 -15.88 -8.31
N VAL A 36 18.25 -15.58 -9.50
CA VAL A 36 18.27 -16.53 -10.63
C VAL A 36 19.14 -17.76 -10.32
N LEU A 37 20.32 -17.57 -9.75
CA LEU A 37 21.19 -18.67 -9.30
C LEU A 37 20.53 -19.51 -8.20
N ALA A 38 19.88 -18.85 -7.24
CA ALA A 38 19.14 -19.51 -6.17
C ALA A 38 18.01 -20.40 -6.72
N ALA A 39 17.25 -19.90 -7.69
CA ALA A 39 16.19 -20.65 -8.36
C ALA A 39 16.70 -21.87 -9.14
N ARG A 40 17.96 -21.84 -9.61
CA ARG A 40 18.65 -22.98 -10.24
C ARG A 40 19.26 -23.96 -9.23
N GLY A 41 19.16 -23.68 -7.93
CA GLY A 41 19.78 -24.48 -6.88
C GLY A 41 21.28 -24.18 -6.66
N GLU A 42 21.85 -23.18 -7.35
CA GLU A 42 23.24 -22.77 -7.24
C GLU A 42 23.44 -21.81 -6.03
N ARG A 43 23.13 -22.30 -4.83
CA ARG A 43 23.04 -21.50 -3.60
C ARG A 43 24.36 -20.81 -3.23
N ASP A 44 25.48 -21.51 -3.30
CA ASP A 44 26.79 -20.94 -2.95
C ASP A 44 27.25 -19.89 -3.97
N ALA A 45 26.89 -20.07 -5.25
CA ALA A 45 27.16 -19.08 -6.28
C ALA A 45 26.32 -17.81 -6.06
N ALA A 46 25.05 -17.96 -5.67
CA ALA A 46 24.19 -16.84 -5.30
C ALA A 46 24.79 -16.05 -4.12
N LEU A 47 25.22 -16.73 -3.06
CA LEU A 47 25.90 -16.10 -1.93
C LEU A 47 27.20 -15.41 -2.36
N GLY A 48 28.00 -16.05 -3.22
CA GLY A 48 29.25 -15.47 -3.71
C GLY A 48 29.07 -14.18 -4.51
N VAL A 49 27.92 -13.98 -5.16
CA VAL A 49 27.58 -12.74 -5.86
C VAL A 49 27.26 -11.61 -4.87
N LEU A 50 26.61 -11.93 -3.74
CA LEU A 50 26.17 -10.95 -2.75
C LEU A 50 27.21 -10.67 -1.65
N ALA A 51 28.10 -11.63 -1.36
CA ALA A 51 29.09 -11.53 -0.29
C ALA A 51 29.94 -10.24 -0.37
N PRO A 52 30.47 -9.81 -1.53
CA PRO A 52 31.24 -8.57 -1.60
C PRO A 52 30.48 -7.32 -1.14
N PHE A 53 29.15 -7.32 -1.27
CA PHE A 53 28.29 -6.24 -0.78
C PHE A 53 27.99 -6.39 0.71
N ALA A 54 27.66 -7.61 1.17
CA ALA A 54 27.35 -7.88 2.58
C ALA A 54 28.56 -7.67 3.50
N ASP A 55 29.77 -8.02 3.04
CA ASP A 55 31.03 -7.89 3.77
C ASP A 55 31.38 -6.43 4.08
N THR A 56 30.80 -5.47 3.34
CA THR A 56 30.95 -4.03 3.65
C THR A 56 30.16 -3.60 4.89
N GLY A 57 29.31 -4.48 5.43
CA GLY A 57 28.36 -4.15 6.49
C GLY A 57 27.14 -3.36 6.02
N TRP A 58 26.95 -3.21 4.70
CA TRP A 58 25.79 -2.55 4.13
C TRP A 58 24.52 -3.37 4.41
N TRP A 59 23.63 -2.81 5.23
CA TRP A 59 22.43 -3.49 5.73
C TRP A 59 21.59 -4.14 4.62
N VAL A 60 21.34 -3.43 3.51
CA VAL A 60 20.51 -3.95 2.41
C VAL A 60 21.10 -5.23 1.81
N ALA A 61 22.43 -5.35 1.76
CA ALA A 61 23.08 -6.55 1.28
C ALA A 61 23.08 -7.68 2.31
N VAL A 62 23.31 -7.35 3.59
CA VAL A 62 23.20 -8.29 4.71
C VAL A 62 21.79 -8.89 4.78
N GLU A 63 20.75 -8.06 4.65
CA GLU A 63 19.35 -8.46 4.66
C GLU A 63 19.01 -9.40 3.50
N ALA A 64 19.42 -9.07 2.27
CA ALA A 64 19.20 -9.92 1.11
C ALA A 64 19.88 -11.31 1.26
N VAL A 65 21.10 -11.35 1.80
CA VAL A 65 21.77 -12.63 2.09
C VAL A 65 21.00 -13.42 3.16
N ALA A 66 20.55 -12.76 4.22
CA ALA A 66 19.76 -13.40 5.27
C ALA A 66 18.42 -13.95 4.74
N GLU A 67 17.74 -13.24 3.83
CA GLU A 67 16.52 -13.72 3.17
C GLU A 67 16.75 -15.00 2.35
N HIS A 68 17.82 -15.06 1.56
CA HIS A 68 18.17 -16.27 0.83
C HIS A 68 18.49 -17.44 1.78
N LEU A 69 19.24 -17.19 2.85
CA LEU A 69 19.55 -18.21 3.85
C LEU A 69 18.28 -18.78 4.49
N VAL A 70 17.32 -17.94 4.87
CA VAL A 70 16.00 -18.37 5.39
C VAL A 70 15.25 -19.20 4.37
N GLY A 71 15.16 -18.75 3.11
CA GLY A 71 14.50 -19.47 2.03
C GLY A 71 15.08 -20.86 1.76
N TRP A 72 16.34 -21.10 2.17
CA TRP A 72 17.01 -22.40 2.06
C TRP A 72 16.99 -23.22 3.36
N GLY A 73 16.28 -22.77 4.40
CA GLY A 73 16.21 -23.43 5.71
C GLY A 73 17.46 -23.24 6.58
N ARG A 74 18.33 -22.27 6.25
CA ARG A 74 19.56 -21.95 7.00
C ARG A 74 19.33 -20.77 7.95
N THR A 75 18.22 -20.79 8.71
CA THR A 75 17.81 -19.68 9.59
C THR A 75 18.87 -19.35 10.65
N ALA A 76 19.56 -20.35 11.21
CA ALA A 76 20.60 -20.14 12.20
C ALA A 76 21.76 -19.27 11.67
N GLU A 77 22.15 -19.46 10.41
CA GLU A 77 23.18 -18.66 9.76
C GLU A 77 22.68 -17.24 9.45
N ALA A 78 21.42 -17.09 9.05
CA ALA A 78 20.79 -15.78 8.88
C ALA A 78 20.78 -14.99 10.20
N ILE A 79 20.44 -15.64 11.32
CA ILE A 79 20.49 -15.05 12.66
C ILE A 79 21.92 -14.62 13.01
N ALA A 80 22.92 -15.48 12.78
CA ALA A 80 24.31 -15.16 13.05
C ALA A 80 24.82 -13.98 12.21
N LEU A 81 24.35 -13.86 10.97
CA LEU A 81 24.71 -12.76 10.06
C LEU A 81 24.08 -11.42 10.47
N VAL A 82 22.80 -11.41 10.86
CA VAL A 82 22.07 -10.18 11.20
C VAL A 82 22.40 -9.67 12.61
N ARG A 83 22.69 -10.56 13.55
CA ARG A 83 22.87 -10.23 14.98
C ARG A 83 23.88 -9.11 15.25
N PRO A 84 25.09 -9.09 14.65
CA PRO A 84 26.04 -8.00 14.88
C PRO A 84 25.53 -6.62 14.45
N ALA A 85 24.65 -6.54 13.46
CA ALA A 85 24.03 -5.28 13.07
C ALA A 85 22.96 -4.84 14.07
N ALA A 86 22.16 -5.77 14.58
CA ALA A 86 21.17 -5.49 15.61
C ALA A 86 21.81 -5.03 16.93
N GLU A 87 22.91 -5.67 17.35
CA GLU A 87 23.67 -5.31 18.55
C GLU A 87 24.31 -3.91 18.46
N ARG A 88 24.60 -3.43 17.25
CA ARG A 88 25.05 -2.04 17.00
C ARG A 88 23.91 -1.02 17.02
N GLY A 89 22.66 -1.45 17.19
CA GLY A 89 21.49 -0.58 17.20
C GLY A 89 20.93 -0.26 15.82
N GLU A 90 21.33 -0.98 14.76
CA GLU A 90 20.76 -0.80 13.42
C GLU A 90 19.28 -1.18 13.46
N ARG A 91 18.39 -0.21 13.21
CA ARG A 91 16.94 -0.37 13.39
C ARG A 91 16.40 -1.55 12.57
N SER A 92 16.69 -1.59 11.27
CA SER A 92 16.17 -2.68 10.43
C SER A 92 16.72 -4.05 10.84
N ALA A 93 17.94 -4.09 11.38
CA ALA A 93 18.54 -5.33 11.88
C ALA A 93 17.87 -5.86 13.14
N ILE A 94 17.48 -4.98 14.07
CA ILE A 94 16.71 -5.36 15.26
C ILE A 94 15.38 -6.01 14.84
N ALA A 95 14.66 -5.38 13.91
CA ALA A 95 13.38 -5.90 13.38
C ALA A 95 13.59 -7.29 12.77
N ARG A 96 14.58 -7.41 11.88
CA ARG A 96 14.86 -8.64 11.17
C ARG A 96 15.28 -9.76 12.12
N LEU A 97 16.15 -9.47 13.10
CA LEU A 97 16.57 -10.44 14.10
C LEU A 97 15.39 -10.93 14.94
N ALA A 98 14.53 -10.03 15.42
CA ALA A 98 13.34 -10.38 16.17
C ALA A 98 12.40 -11.29 15.36
N GLY A 99 12.14 -10.95 14.09
CA GLY A 99 11.32 -11.79 13.20
C GLY A 99 11.92 -13.18 12.96
N LEU A 100 13.25 -13.29 12.79
CA LEU A 100 13.93 -14.58 12.64
C LEU A 100 13.83 -15.43 13.91
N LEU A 101 14.02 -14.83 15.09
CA LEU A 101 13.92 -15.52 16.37
C LEU A 101 12.50 -16.00 16.64
N ALA A 102 11.50 -15.18 16.32
CA ALA A 102 10.09 -15.55 16.43
C ALA A 102 9.73 -16.74 15.53
N GLY A 103 10.23 -16.76 14.28
CA GLY A 103 10.04 -17.89 13.36
C GLY A 103 10.61 -19.21 13.87
N GLU A 104 11.66 -19.17 14.69
CA GLU A 104 12.25 -20.34 15.36
C GLU A 104 11.61 -20.63 16.74
N GLY A 105 10.57 -19.89 17.14
CA GLY A 105 9.90 -20.04 18.44
C GLY A 105 10.73 -19.54 19.64
N ARG A 106 11.81 -18.80 19.41
CA ARG A 106 12.72 -18.28 20.45
C ARG A 106 12.19 -16.99 21.07
N ILE A 107 10.97 -17.04 21.60
CA ILE A 107 10.19 -15.87 22.05
C ILE A 107 10.88 -15.10 23.18
N ASP A 108 11.55 -15.80 24.10
CA ASP A 108 12.31 -15.14 25.17
C ASP A 108 13.45 -14.25 24.63
N GLU A 109 14.09 -14.66 23.53
CA GLU A 109 15.11 -13.84 22.87
C GLU A 109 14.50 -12.70 22.07
N VAL A 110 13.31 -12.88 21.48
CA VAL A 110 12.56 -11.77 20.86
C VAL A 110 12.30 -10.69 21.90
N ILE A 111 11.78 -11.09 23.07
CA ILE A 111 11.54 -10.17 24.19
C ILE A 111 12.85 -9.50 24.60
N ALA A 112 13.95 -10.25 24.78
CA ALA A 112 15.24 -9.68 25.18
C ALA A 112 15.79 -8.67 24.17
N VAL A 113 15.60 -8.91 22.87
CA VAL A 113 16.04 -8.01 21.79
C VAL A 113 15.19 -6.75 21.72
N LEU A 114 13.87 -6.84 21.92
CA LEU A 114 12.95 -5.71 21.76
C LEU A 114 12.69 -4.91 23.04
N ALA A 115 12.80 -5.52 24.22
CA ALA A 115 12.53 -4.89 25.52
C ALA A 115 13.27 -3.55 25.73
N PRO A 116 14.56 -3.39 25.34
CA PRO A 116 15.26 -2.10 25.50
C PRO A 116 14.71 -0.97 24.62
N HIS A 117 13.84 -1.29 23.67
CA HIS A 117 13.38 -0.37 22.63
C HIS A 117 11.88 -0.11 22.64
N THR A 118 11.12 -0.59 23.63
CA THR A 118 9.64 -0.46 23.68
C THR A 118 9.13 0.98 23.85
N THR A 119 10.02 1.94 24.10
CA THR A 119 9.67 3.38 24.03
C THR A 119 9.44 3.85 22.59
N ASP A 120 10.03 3.18 21.60
CA ASP A 120 9.70 3.34 20.19
C ASP A 120 8.42 2.55 19.87
N THR A 121 7.38 3.23 19.41
CA THR A 121 6.09 2.60 19.11
C THR A 121 6.17 1.52 18.03
N PHE A 122 7.12 1.61 17.09
CA PHE A 122 7.32 0.56 16.11
C PHE A 122 7.83 -0.73 16.76
N ARG A 123 8.72 -0.61 17.76
CA ARG A 123 9.28 -1.75 18.50
C ARG A 123 8.29 -2.33 19.48
N ALA A 124 7.51 -1.48 20.13
CA ALA A 124 6.39 -1.92 20.96
C ALA A 124 5.38 -2.72 20.13
N ARG A 125 5.04 -2.25 18.92
CA ARG A 125 4.17 -2.96 17.97
C ARG A 125 4.77 -4.31 17.56
N GLU A 126 6.04 -4.33 17.13
CA GLU A 126 6.74 -5.59 16.79
C GLU A 126 6.74 -6.58 17.95
N LEU A 127 6.97 -6.12 19.18
CA LEU A 127 6.93 -6.96 20.37
C LEU A 127 5.55 -7.58 20.56
N VAL A 128 4.49 -6.78 20.47
CA VAL A 128 3.10 -7.27 20.58
C VAL A 128 2.78 -8.27 19.48
N ASP A 129 3.14 -7.99 18.23
CA ASP A 129 2.80 -8.85 17.10
C ASP A 129 3.56 -10.19 17.14
N LEU A 130 4.87 -10.18 17.41
CA LEU A 130 5.71 -11.38 17.42
C LEU A 130 5.50 -12.28 18.64
N THR A 131 4.91 -11.77 19.71
CA THR A 131 4.60 -12.55 20.92
C THR A 131 3.15 -13.02 20.97
N ALA A 132 2.34 -12.67 19.96
CA ALA A 132 0.94 -13.05 19.87
C ALA A 132 0.76 -14.58 20.00
N GLY A 133 -0.12 -15.01 20.90
CA GLY A 133 -0.42 -16.43 21.11
C GLY A 133 0.71 -17.24 21.76
N CYS A 134 1.81 -16.62 22.17
CA CYS A 134 2.97 -17.31 22.77
C CYS A 134 2.89 -17.43 24.31
N GLY A 135 1.78 -16.98 24.92
CA GLY A 135 1.57 -17.05 26.37
C GLY A 135 2.46 -16.11 27.19
N ARG A 136 2.96 -15.03 26.59
CA ARG A 136 3.84 -14.03 27.24
C ARG A 136 3.18 -12.66 27.42
N ASP A 137 1.86 -12.59 27.28
CA ASP A 137 1.10 -11.34 27.27
C ASP A 137 1.28 -10.51 28.56
N ASP A 138 1.39 -11.13 29.74
CA ASP A 138 1.68 -10.41 30.99
C ASP A 138 3.06 -9.76 31.00
N THR A 139 4.06 -10.45 30.44
CA THR A 139 5.41 -9.91 30.30
C THR A 139 5.42 -8.75 29.30
N VAL A 140 4.71 -8.91 28.18
CA VAL A 140 4.59 -7.88 27.15
C VAL A 140 3.89 -6.64 27.72
N LEU A 141 2.77 -6.79 28.42
CA LEU A 141 2.07 -5.69 29.09
C LEU A 141 2.99 -4.93 30.06
N ALA A 142 3.82 -5.64 30.82
CA ALA A 142 4.76 -5.02 31.76
C ALA A 142 5.92 -4.27 31.07
N LEU A 143 6.23 -4.61 29.82
CA LEU A 143 7.29 -3.97 29.02
C LEU A 143 6.79 -2.81 28.15
N LEU A 144 5.48 -2.74 27.89
CA LEU A 144 4.88 -1.64 27.17
C LEU A 144 4.95 -0.34 28.00
N PRO A 145 5.05 0.83 27.35
CA PRO A 145 5.03 2.10 28.05
C PRO A 145 3.76 2.25 28.91
N THR A 146 3.92 2.75 30.14
CA THR A 146 2.79 3.04 31.02
C THR A 146 1.86 4.06 30.38
N VAL A 147 0.56 3.73 30.33
CA VAL A 147 -0.46 4.65 29.85
C VAL A 147 -0.66 5.77 30.88
N PRO A 148 -0.43 7.05 30.52
CA PRO A 148 -0.67 8.15 31.44
C PRO A 148 -2.17 8.32 31.69
N ALA A 149 -2.55 8.75 32.90
CA ALA A 149 -3.95 9.01 33.22
C ALA A 149 -4.56 10.08 32.29
N GLU A 150 -3.82 11.18 32.09
CA GLU A 150 -4.17 12.26 31.16
C GLU A 150 -3.30 12.16 29.90
N PRO A 151 -3.88 12.08 28.69
CA PRO A 151 -3.11 12.00 27.46
C PRO A 151 -2.37 13.33 27.19
N PRO A 152 -1.04 13.30 26.96
CA PRO A 152 -0.36 14.47 26.43
C PRO A 152 -0.92 14.80 25.04
N PHE A 153 -0.84 16.08 24.66
CA PHE A 153 -1.19 16.49 23.30
C PHE A 153 -0.33 15.73 22.27
N GLY A 154 -0.98 15.10 21.29
CA GLY A 154 -0.29 14.28 20.28
C GLY A 154 0.15 12.89 20.76
N GLU A 155 -0.46 12.35 21.83
CA GLU A 155 -0.24 10.96 22.24
C GLU A 155 -0.39 10.01 21.05
N LEU A 156 0.61 9.15 20.84
CA LEU A 156 0.56 8.17 19.77
C LEU A 156 -0.51 7.11 20.11
N PRO A 157 -1.35 6.71 19.14
CA PRO A 157 -2.44 5.74 19.38
C PRO A 157 -1.95 4.41 19.97
N ALA A 158 -0.72 4.03 19.62
CA ALA A 158 -0.07 2.82 20.10
C ALA A 158 0.10 2.78 21.64
N VAL A 159 0.17 3.94 22.32
CA VAL A 159 0.32 4.00 23.78
C VAL A 159 -0.85 3.30 24.48
N VAL A 160 -2.08 3.56 24.04
CA VAL A 160 -3.29 2.95 24.61
C VAL A 160 -3.72 1.72 23.82
N GLY A 161 -3.50 1.74 22.51
CA GLY A 161 -3.96 0.68 21.61
C GLY A 161 -3.21 -0.64 21.77
N LEU A 162 -1.89 -0.61 21.97
CA LEU A 162 -1.10 -1.83 22.15
C LEU A 162 -1.46 -2.57 23.46
N PRO A 163 -1.52 -1.91 24.63
CA PRO A 163 -1.97 -2.60 25.84
C PRO A 163 -3.41 -3.11 25.74
N ALA A 164 -4.33 -2.34 25.12
CA ALA A 164 -5.71 -2.79 24.92
C ALA A 164 -5.79 -4.05 24.05
N GLU A 165 -4.98 -4.14 22.99
CA GLU A 165 -4.90 -5.32 22.14
C GLU A 165 -4.37 -6.54 22.90
N VAL A 166 -3.35 -6.37 23.74
CA VAL A 166 -2.83 -7.47 24.57
C VAL A 166 -3.86 -7.91 25.63
N LEU A 167 -4.56 -6.96 26.27
CA LEU A 167 -5.67 -7.27 27.19
C LEU A 167 -6.79 -8.05 26.49
N GLU A 168 -7.15 -7.64 25.27
CA GLU A 168 -8.16 -8.34 24.47
C GLU A 168 -7.74 -9.79 24.17
N ARG A 169 -6.48 -10.02 23.78
CA ARG A 169 -5.91 -11.36 23.54
C ARG A 169 -5.93 -12.25 24.79
N GLN A 170 -5.76 -11.66 25.97
CA GLN A 170 -5.90 -12.35 27.26
C GLN A 170 -7.37 -12.69 27.62
N GLY A 171 -8.34 -12.28 26.80
CA GLY A 171 -9.78 -12.40 27.08
C GLY A 171 -10.31 -11.34 28.05
N ARG A 172 -9.50 -10.34 28.42
CA ARG A 172 -9.88 -9.23 29.32
C ARG A 172 -10.50 -8.09 28.52
N VAL A 173 -11.53 -8.42 27.76
CA VAL A 173 -12.17 -7.52 26.77
C VAL A 173 -12.74 -6.26 27.43
N ASP A 174 -13.38 -6.39 28.59
CA ASP A 174 -13.98 -5.23 29.26
C ASP A 174 -12.90 -4.25 29.77
N GLU A 175 -11.71 -4.75 30.15
CA GLU A 175 -10.57 -3.90 30.52
C GLU A 175 -9.94 -3.21 29.31
N ALA A 176 -9.83 -3.93 28.18
CA ALA A 176 -9.38 -3.35 26.92
C ALA A 176 -10.33 -2.21 26.47
N LEU A 177 -11.64 -2.44 26.50
CA LEU A 177 -12.65 -1.44 26.17
C LEU A 177 -12.62 -0.26 27.13
N ALA A 178 -12.50 -0.51 28.45
CA ALA A 178 -12.40 0.55 29.44
C ALA A 178 -11.15 1.43 29.21
N LEU A 179 -10.02 0.81 28.87
CA LEU A 179 -8.77 1.51 28.56
C LEU A 179 -8.91 2.38 27.31
N LEU A 180 -9.45 1.84 26.21
CA LEU A 180 -9.68 2.59 24.97
C LEU A 180 -10.69 3.74 25.19
N ALA A 181 -11.75 3.50 25.96
CA ALA A 181 -12.77 4.50 26.27
C ALA A 181 -12.20 5.76 26.95
N THR A 182 -11.06 5.65 27.65
CA THR A 182 -10.36 6.82 28.22
C THR A 182 -9.90 7.84 27.17
N ARG A 183 -9.78 7.43 25.90
CA ARG A 183 -9.33 8.29 24.79
C ARG A 183 -10.41 8.56 23.76
N VAL A 184 -11.34 7.64 23.56
CA VAL A 184 -12.40 7.75 22.53
C VAL A 184 -13.24 9.01 22.69
N HIS A 185 -13.58 9.39 23.92
CA HIS A 185 -14.35 10.60 24.21
C HIS A 185 -13.48 11.82 24.53
N HIS A 186 -12.16 11.66 24.47
CA HIS A 186 -11.25 12.73 24.79
C HIS A 186 -11.08 13.68 23.59
N PRO A 187 -11.06 15.01 23.78
CA PRO A 187 -10.86 15.96 22.68
C PRO A 187 -9.56 15.76 21.89
N ASN A 188 -8.53 15.24 22.56
CA ASN A 188 -7.25 14.87 21.94
C ASN A 188 -7.18 13.39 21.52
N GLY A 189 -8.31 12.69 21.50
CA GLY A 189 -8.40 11.29 21.09
C GLY A 189 -8.03 11.12 19.62
N SER A 190 -7.25 10.09 19.33
CA SER A 190 -6.93 9.75 17.94
C SER A 190 -8.04 8.94 17.29
N VAL A 191 -8.31 9.21 16.01
CA VAL A 191 -9.19 8.41 15.15
C VAL A 191 -8.83 6.93 15.18
N ASN A 192 -7.54 6.58 15.30
CA ASN A 192 -7.09 5.19 15.37
C ASN A 192 -7.62 4.48 16.64
N VAL A 193 -7.70 5.19 17.77
CA VAL A 193 -8.24 4.62 19.03
C VAL A 193 -9.77 4.48 18.95
N VAL A 194 -10.44 5.44 18.32
CA VAL A 194 -11.88 5.36 18.00
C VAL A 194 -12.19 4.14 17.13
N GLN A 195 -11.39 3.91 16.08
CA GLN A 195 -11.53 2.76 15.20
C GLN A 195 -11.29 1.44 15.95
N GLN A 196 -10.22 1.36 16.75
CA GLN A 196 -9.93 0.17 17.54
C GLN A 196 -11.05 -0.14 18.53
N TYR A 197 -11.61 0.86 19.21
CA TYR A 197 -12.72 0.67 20.13
C TYR A 197 -13.97 0.11 19.42
N ALA A 198 -14.35 0.69 18.27
CA ALA A 198 -15.46 0.20 17.47
C ALA A 198 -15.22 -1.23 16.95
N GLU A 199 -13.98 -1.55 16.55
CA GLU A 199 -13.58 -2.89 16.11
C GLU A 199 -13.65 -3.92 17.22
N THR A 200 -13.14 -3.61 18.41
CA THR A 200 -13.20 -4.52 19.57
C THR A 200 -14.66 -4.74 20.00
N LEU A 201 -15.52 -3.72 19.98
CA LEU A 201 -16.97 -3.89 20.20
C LEU A 201 -17.59 -4.84 19.16
N ALA A 202 -17.30 -4.64 17.88
CA ALA A 202 -17.85 -5.47 16.80
C ALA A 202 -17.38 -6.93 16.88
N ARG A 203 -16.07 -7.15 17.06
CA ARG A 203 -15.45 -8.49 17.17
C ARG A 203 -16.05 -9.31 18.33
N HIS A 204 -16.47 -8.65 19.40
CA HIS A 204 -17.11 -9.26 20.55
C HIS A 204 -18.65 -9.14 20.55
N ALA A 205 -19.25 -8.84 19.39
CA ALA A 205 -20.70 -8.75 19.19
C ALA A 205 -21.42 -7.84 20.21
N ARG A 206 -20.77 -6.76 20.65
CA ARG A 206 -21.31 -5.76 21.57
C ARG A 206 -22.22 -4.75 20.85
N GLU A 207 -23.24 -5.27 20.15
CA GLU A 207 -24.08 -4.50 19.24
C GLU A 207 -24.77 -3.30 19.90
N ALA A 208 -25.26 -3.45 21.14
CA ALA A 208 -25.89 -2.36 21.89
C ALA A 208 -24.91 -1.21 22.17
N GLN A 209 -23.71 -1.53 22.68
CA GLN A 209 -22.68 -0.52 22.94
C GLN A 209 -22.20 0.15 21.65
N LEU A 210 -22.17 -0.59 20.54
CA LEU A 210 -21.78 -0.05 19.24
C LEU A 210 -22.85 0.90 18.66
N ARG A 211 -24.15 0.62 18.90
CA ARG A 211 -25.24 1.56 18.61
C ARG A 211 -25.13 2.83 19.44
N ASP A 212 -24.99 2.69 20.76
CA ASP A 212 -24.84 3.83 21.67
C ASP A 212 -23.63 4.69 21.26
N PHE A 213 -22.54 4.04 20.80
CA PHE A 213 -21.37 4.76 20.32
C PHE A 213 -21.60 5.46 18.97
N ALA A 214 -22.40 4.88 18.08
CA ALA A 214 -22.77 5.50 16.80
C ALA A 214 -23.59 6.79 16.97
N ASP A 215 -24.35 6.90 18.05
CA ASP A 215 -25.11 8.12 18.39
C ASP A 215 -24.24 9.23 19.02
N GLY A 216 -22.98 8.91 19.37
CA GLY A 216 -22.05 9.81 20.04
C GLY A 216 -21.00 10.47 19.13
N PRO A 217 -20.08 11.27 19.72
CA PRO A 217 -18.95 11.85 19.00
C PRO A 217 -18.05 10.75 18.40
N GLY A 218 -17.69 10.88 17.12
CA GLY A 218 -16.93 9.87 16.38
C GLY A 218 -17.77 8.69 15.85
N GLY A 219 -19.11 8.81 15.93
CA GLY A 219 -20.07 7.75 15.62
C GLY A 219 -19.98 7.15 14.20
N VAL A 220 -19.40 7.85 13.22
CA VAL A 220 -19.26 7.32 11.84
C VAL A 220 -18.44 6.03 11.78
N HIS A 221 -17.40 5.91 12.62
CA HIS A 221 -16.59 4.69 12.69
C HIS A 221 -17.37 3.55 13.37
N ALA A 222 -18.16 3.88 14.39
CA ALA A 222 -19.02 2.93 15.08
C ALA A 222 -20.12 2.40 14.15
N ALA A 223 -20.83 3.29 13.46
CA ALA A 223 -21.82 2.95 12.45
C ALA A 223 -21.23 2.13 11.29
N SER A 224 -20.01 2.45 10.86
CA SER A 224 -19.30 1.66 9.84
C SER A 224 -18.99 0.24 10.30
N ARG A 225 -18.65 0.03 11.58
CA ARG A 225 -18.44 -1.31 12.13
C ARG A 225 -19.76 -2.04 12.42
N LEU A 226 -20.78 -1.29 12.84
CA LEU A 226 -22.11 -1.81 13.07
C LEU A 226 -22.74 -2.31 11.79
N SER A 227 -22.60 -1.59 10.67
CA SER A 227 -23.14 -2.03 9.38
C SER A 227 -22.51 -3.34 8.91
N VAL A 228 -21.18 -3.51 9.06
CA VAL A 228 -20.50 -4.77 8.75
C VAL A 228 -21.03 -5.91 9.63
N LEU A 229 -21.13 -5.69 10.95
CA LEU A 229 -21.66 -6.70 11.88
C LEU A 229 -23.10 -7.12 11.54
N LEU A 230 -23.95 -6.14 11.20
CA LEU A 230 -25.35 -6.39 10.83
C LEU A 230 -25.46 -7.12 9.49
N GLU A 231 -24.63 -6.76 8.52
CA GLU A 231 -24.57 -7.42 7.23
C GLU A 231 -24.09 -8.87 7.33
N GLU A 232 -23.06 -9.16 8.14
CA GLU A 232 -22.59 -10.52 8.43
C GLU A 232 -23.69 -11.39 9.07
N GLN A 233 -24.61 -10.77 9.81
CA GLN A 233 -25.81 -11.41 10.35
C GLN A 233 -26.97 -11.55 9.33
N GLY A 234 -26.80 -11.08 8.10
CA GLY A 234 -27.82 -11.06 7.05
C GLY A 234 -28.86 -9.94 7.19
N ARG A 235 -28.65 -8.97 8.09
CA ARG A 235 -29.56 -7.85 8.37
C ARG A 235 -29.17 -6.64 7.51
N VAL A 236 -29.29 -6.81 6.19
CA VAL A 236 -28.82 -5.84 5.18
C VAL A 236 -29.49 -4.47 5.33
N ASP A 237 -30.80 -4.43 5.57
CA ASP A 237 -31.51 -3.15 5.74
C ASP A 237 -31.07 -2.43 7.01
N ASP A 238 -30.90 -3.16 8.13
CA ASP A 238 -30.39 -2.57 9.38
C ASP A 238 -28.97 -2.02 9.19
N ALA A 239 -28.15 -2.67 8.37
CA ALA A 239 -26.80 -2.22 8.05
C ALA A 239 -26.80 -0.90 7.27
N VAL A 240 -27.67 -0.77 6.28
CA VAL A 240 -27.90 0.46 5.52
C VAL A 240 -28.45 1.57 6.45
N ASP A 241 -29.40 1.21 7.31
CA ASP A 241 -30.02 2.13 8.27
C ASP A 241 -29.01 2.71 9.27
N ALA A 242 -28.04 1.90 9.72
CA ALA A 242 -26.98 2.34 10.61
C ALA A 242 -26.08 3.43 9.98
N LEU A 243 -25.89 3.40 8.66
CA LEU A 243 -25.06 4.37 7.93
C LEU A 243 -25.85 5.61 7.47
N ARG A 244 -27.18 5.51 7.34
CA ARG A 244 -28.06 6.56 6.82
C ARG A 244 -27.82 7.96 7.44
N PRO A 245 -27.66 8.13 8.76
CA PRO A 245 -27.42 9.45 9.34
C PRO A 245 -26.14 10.12 8.83
N PHE A 246 -25.12 9.32 8.51
CA PHE A 246 -23.82 9.79 8.01
C PHE A 246 -23.81 9.98 6.50
N VAL A 247 -24.61 9.23 5.76
CA VAL A 247 -24.84 9.51 4.33
C VAL A 247 -25.50 10.89 4.16
N ALA A 248 -26.45 11.23 5.03
CA ALA A 248 -27.16 12.51 4.97
C ALA A 248 -26.28 13.74 5.25
N THR A 249 -25.06 13.57 5.79
CA THR A 249 -24.11 14.68 5.98
C THR A 249 -23.35 15.04 4.70
N GLY A 250 -23.45 14.21 3.65
CA GLY A 250 -22.71 14.37 2.41
C GLY A 250 -21.26 13.85 2.46
N ASP A 251 -20.88 13.13 3.53
CA ASP A 251 -19.58 12.45 3.56
C ASP A 251 -19.56 11.29 2.52
N PRO A 252 -18.60 11.28 1.57
CA PRO A 252 -18.52 10.22 0.59
C PRO A 252 -18.21 8.84 1.17
N ASN A 253 -17.52 8.76 2.32
CA ASN A 253 -17.12 7.48 2.92
C ASN A 253 -18.31 6.59 3.34
N PRO A 254 -19.27 7.04 4.17
CA PRO A 254 -20.46 6.25 4.51
C PRO A 254 -21.34 5.98 3.28
N THR A 255 -21.34 6.88 2.29
CA THR A 255 -22.09 6.72 1.04
C THR A 255 -21.56 5.55 0.22
N VAL A 256 -20.24 5.51 -0.04
CA VAL A 256 -19.58 4.39 -0.74
C VAL A 256 -19.74 3.08 0.02
N ARG A 257 -19.59 3.09 1.35
CA ARG A 257 -19.81 1.87 2.16
C ARG A 257 -21.24 1.34 2.03
N THR A 258 -22.23 2.22 2.05
CA THR A 258 -23.64 1.85 1.88
C THR A 258 -23.86 1.24 0.49
N ALA A 259 -23.32 1.87 -0.56
CA ALA A 259 -23.39 1.35 -1.93
C ALA A 259 -22.71 -0.02 -2.08
N GLU A 260 -21.58 -0.25 -1.42
CA GLU A 260 -20.86 -1.54 -1.42
C GLU A 260 -21.65 -2.68 -0.76
N ILE A 261 -22.42 -2.39 0.30
CA ILE A 261 -23.37 -3.34 0.88
C ILE A 261 -24.46 -3.66 -0.15
N LEU A 262 -25.04 -2.64 -0.77
CA LEU A 262 -26.09 -2.80 -1.79
C LEU A 262 -25.61 -3.61 -3.01
N PHE A 263 -24.40 -3.34 -3.52
CA PHE A 263 -23.81 -4.08 -4.63
C PHE A 263 -23.59 -5.56 -4.31
N ARG A 264 -23.10 -5.91 -3.11
CA ARG A 264 -22.90 -7.31 -2.71
C ARG A 264 -24.20 -8.09 -2.57
N HIS A 265 -25.29 -7.39 -2.24
CA HIS A 265 -26.62 -7.96 -2.10
C HIS A 265 -27.52 -7.76 -3.33
N ASP A 266 -26.92 -7.54 -4.51
CA ASP A 266 -27.60 -7.44 -5.81
C ASP A 266 -28.62 -6.28 -5.94
N ARG A 267 -28.56 -5.30 -5.05
CA ARG A 267 -29.35 -4.06 -5.09
C ARG A 267 -28.62 -3.00 -5.91
N VAL A 268 -28.26 -3.36 -7.14
CA VAL A 268 -27.36 -2.59 -8.01
C VAL A 268 -27.93 -1.21 -8.31
N ASP A 269 -29.21 -1.10 -8.66
CA ASP A 269 -29.80 0.19 -9.05
C ASP A 269 -29.87 1.16 -7.86
N GLU A 270 -30.14 0.68 -6.64
CA GLU A 270 -30.09 1.52 -5.44
C GLU A 270 -28.66 2.02 -5.15
N ALA A 271 -27.66 1.17 -5.36
CA ALA A 271 -26.25 1.56 -5.20
C ALA A 271 -25.84 2.61 -6.26
N VAL A 272 -26.30 2.44 -7.50
CA VAL A 272 -26.04 3.38 -8.60
C VAL A 272 -26.72 4.72 -8.31
N GLU A 273 -28.00 4.73 -7.92
CA GLU A 273 -28.70 5.98 -7.56
C GLU A 273 -28.00 6.68 -6.39
N LEU A 274 -27.53 5.94 -5.39
CA LEU A 274 -26.84 6.51 -4.24
C LEU A 274 -25.49 7.15 -4.59
N LEU A 275 -24.73 6.55 -5.51
CA LEU A 275 -23.42 7.06 -5.94
C LEU A 275 -23.52 8.00 -7.13
N ARG A 276 -24.67 8.09 -7.80
CA ARG A 276 -24.79 8.90 -9.01
C ARG A 276 -24.51 10.36 -8.65
N PRO A 277 -23.58 11.02 -9.37
CA PRO A 277 -23.33 12.44 -9.17
C PRO A 277 -24.60 13.25 -9.47
N GLU A 278 -24.89 14.21 -8.60
CA GLU A 278 -25.92 15.20 -8.90
C GLU A 278 -25.53 16.02 -10.15
N PRO A 279 -26.41 16.15 -11.15
CA PRO A 279 -26.14 16.96 -12.33
C PRO A 279 -25.81 18.41 -11.94
N GLY A 280 -24.73 18.97 -12.48
CA GLY A 280 -24.35 20.37 -12.24
C GLY A 280 -23.45 20.62 -11.02
N LEU A 281 -22.99 19.58 -10.31
CA LEU A 281 -21.93 19.74 -9.32
C LEU A 281 -20.63 20.18 -9.97
N ALA A 282 -20.06 21.27 -9.46
CA ALA A 282 -18.77 21.81 -9.92
C ALA A 282 -17.57 20.93 -9.53
N TYR A 283 -17.76 20.00 -8.59
CA TYR A 283 -16.72 19.10 -8.11
C TYR A 283 -17.31 17.76 -7.70
N TYR A 284 -16.59 16.68 -8.02
CA TYR A 284 -16.91 15.33 -7.60
C TYR A 284 -15.64 14.58 -7.19
N GLU A 285 -15.76 13.72 -6.18
CA GLU A 285 -14.66 12.88 -5.69
C GLU A 285 -14.39 11.73 -6.68
N ALA A 286 -13.34 11.85 -7.50
CA ALA A 286 -13.06 10.90 -8.59
C ALA A 286 -12.96 9.43 -8.12
N TRP A 287 -12.51 9.18 -6.89
CA TRP A 287 -12.42 7.84 -6.32
C TRP A 287 -13.80 7.20 -6.05
N VAL A 288 -14.84 8.01 -5.83
CA VAL A 288 -16.23 7.54 -5.69
C VAL A 288 -16.74 7.04 -7.05
N LEU A 289 -16.50 7.80 -8.14
CA LEU A 289 -16.84 7.35 -9.50
C LEU A 289 -16.04 6.11 -9.87
N GLN A 290 -14.76 6.08 -9.54
CA GLN A 290 -13.93 4.91 -9.77
C GLN A 290 -14.53 3.66 -9.10
N SER A 291 -14.99 3.79 -7.85
CA SER A 291 -15.66 2.70 -7.13
C SER A 291 -16.94 2.27 -7.85
N LEU A 292 -17.81 3.22 -8.23
CA LEU A 292 -19.03 2.94 -9.00
C LEU A 292 -18.74 2.23 -10.33
N PHE A 293 -17.80 2.76 -11.12
CA PHE A 293 -17.52 2.27 -12.46
C PHE A 293 -16.87 0.89 -12.47
N ILE A 294 -15.98 0.60 -11.52
CA ILE A 294 -15.43 -0.76 -11.34
C ILE A 294 -16.58 -1.76 -11.13
N ARG A 295 -17.52 -1.46 -10.23
CA ARG A 295 -18.67 -2.33 -9.95
C ARG A 295 -19.62 -2.49 -11.15
N LEU A 296 -19.82 -1.43 -11.94
CA LEU A 296 -20.60 -1.51 -13.17
C LEU A 296 -19.91 -2.38 -14.23
N VAL A 297 -18.60 -2.20 -14.44
CA VAL A 297 -17.80 -2.98 -15.39
C VAL A 297 -17.78 -4.47 -15.02
N GLU A 298 -17.57 -4.81 -13.74
CA GLU A 298 -17.61 -6.19 -13.22
C GLU A 298 -18.94 -6.89 -13.56
N ARG A 299 -20.02 -6.13 -13.70
CA ARG A 299 -21.37 -6.63 -14.03
C ARG A 299 -21.76 -6.42 -15.50
N GLY A 300 -20.81 -6.07 -16.38
CA GLY A 300 -21.04 -5.87 -17.81
C GLY A 300 -21.80 -4.58 -18.16
N ARG A 301 -21.94 -3.64 -17.22
CA ARG A 301 -22.61 -2.34 -17.39
C ARG A 301 -21.61 -1.21 -17.72
N ALA A 302 -20.50 -1.52 -18.40
CA ALA A 302 -19.46 -0.56 -18.77
C ALA A 302 -19.98 0.62 -19.61
N GLN A 303 -20.99 0.39 -20.46
CA GLN A 303 -21.60 1.43 -21.28
C GLN A 303 -22.35 2.48 -20.44
N GLU A 304 -23.01 2.08 -19.36
CA GLU A 304 -23.68 3.01 -18.44
C GLU A 304 -22.66 3.85 -17.66
N ALA A 305 -21.56 3.24 -17.23
CA ALA A 305 -20.46 3.97 -16.59
C ALA A 305 -19.88 5.04 -17.55
N LEU A 306 -19.74 4.70 -18.84
CA LEU A 306 -19.31 5.66 -19.87
C LEU A 306 -20.31 6.82 -20.02
N GLU A 307 -21.62 6.52 -20.05
CA GLU A 307 -22.66 7.55 -20.13
C GLU A 307 -22.64 8.51 -18.93
N ILE A 308 -22.36 8.01 -17.72
CA ILE A 308 -22.26 8.84 -16.52
C ILE A 308 -21.06 9.79 -16.63
N VAL A 309 -19.88 9.31 -17.00
CA VAL A 309 -18.69 10.18 -17.11
C VAL A 309 -18.80 11.17 -18.27
N ASP A 310 -19.41 10.78 -19.39
CA ASP A 310 -19.65 11.67 -20.53
C ASP A 310 -20.66 12.77 -20.18
N GLY A 311 -21.70 12.43 -19.42
CA GLY A 311 -22.67 13.40 -18.90
C GLY A 311 -22.04 14.43 -17.98
N LEU A 312 -21.08 14.03 -17.13
CA LEU A 312 -20.31 14.95 -16.28
C LEU A 312 -19.42 15.89 -17.11
N ALA A 313 -18.74 15.33 -18.11
CA ALA A 313 -17.86 16.10 -18.98
C ALA A 313 -18.59 17.12 -19.86
N ALA A 314 -19.89 16.91 -20.13
CA ALA A 314 -20.69 17.87 -20.87
C ALA A 314 -20.97 19.18 -20.11
N VAL A 315 -20.81 19.18 -18.77
CA VAL A 315 -21.21 20.29 -17.89
C VAL A 315 -20.01 21.17 -17.49
N GLY A 316 -18.78 20.72 -17.71
CA GLY A 316 -17.56 21.46 -17.35
C GLY A 316 -16.30 20.95 -18.04
N ASP A 317 -15.15 21.52 -17.71
CA ASP A 317 -13.87 21.01 -18.20
C ASP A 317 -13.56 19.64 -17.58
N MET A 318 -13.18 18.68 -18.42
CA MET A 318 -12.95 17.31 -17.96
C MET A 318 -11.60 17.25 -17.24
N SER A 319 -11.66 17.20 -15.91
CA SER A 319 -10.48 17.01 -15.07
C SER A 319 -9.68 15.80 -15.55
N VAL A 320 -8.37 15.82 -15.29
CA VAL A 320 -7.50 14.75 -15.74
C VAL A 320 -7.90 13.39 -15.13
N GLU A 321 -8.39 13.40 -13.90
CA GLU A 321 -8.87 12.20 -13.20
C GLU A 321 -10.14 11.64 -13.87
N LEU A 322 -11.11 12.48 -14.20
CA LEU A 322 -12.33 12.08 -14.92
C LEU A 322 -12.00 11.55 -16.31
N PHE A 323 -11.07 12.22 -17.00
CA PHE A 323 -10.59 11.78 -18.31
C PHE A 323 -9.90 10.41 -18.25
N GLY A 324 -9.12 10.16 -17.20
CA GLY A 324 -8.54 8.83 -16.95
C GLY A 324 -9.60 7.74 -16.84
N LEU A 325 -10.70 8.00 -16.12
CA LEU A 325 -11.82 7.05 -16.01
C LEU A 325 -12.54 6.85 -17.34
N HIS A 326 -12.76 7.92 -18.11
CA HIS A 326 -13.35 7.86 -19.45
C HIS A 326 -12.53 6.98 -20.41
N VAL A 327 -11.22 7.23 -20.50
CA VAL A 327 -10.30 6.47 -21.36
C VAL A 327 -10.22 5.01 -20.95
N TRP A 328 -10.22 4.72 -19.64
CA TRP A 328 -10.28 3.34 -19.14
C TRP A 328 -11.58 2.64 -19.57
N LEU A 329 -12.74 3.29 -19.43
CA LEU A 329 -14.04 2.75 -19.84
C LEU A 329 -14.12 2.49 -21.35
N LEU A 330 -13.55 3.37 -22.18
CA LEU A 330 -13.40 3.11 -23.61
C LEU A 330 -12.58 1.84 -23.87
N GLY A 331 -11.51 1.62 -23.11
CA GLY A 331 -10.71 0.39 -23.16
C GLY A 331 -11.51 -0.87 -22.82
N GLU A 332 -12.27 -0.86 -21.71
CA GLU A 332 -13.14 -1.97 -21.30
C GLU A 332 -14.22 -2.29 -22.35
N LEU A 333 -14.66 -1.28 -23.12
CA LEU A 333 -15.61 -1.43 -24.23
C LEU A 333 -14.95 -1.85 -25.55
N GLY A 334 -13.64 -2.13 -25.56
CA GLY A 334 -12.89 -2.49 -26.76
C GLY A 334 -12.65 -1.33 -27.74
N ARG A 335 -12.81 -0.08 -27.30
CA ARG A 335 -12.62 1.14 -28.08
C ARG A 335 -11.24 1.76 -27.87
N THR A 336 -10.20 0.93 -27.83
CA THR A 336 -8.83 1.35 -27.54
C THR A 336 -8.30 2.42 -28.50
N ASP A 337 -8.60 2.31 -29.80
CA ASP A 337 -8.16 3.30 -30.79
C ASP A 337 -8.78 4.68 -30.56
N GLN A 338 -10.05 4.72 -30.15
CA GLN A 338 -10.73 5.96 -29.79
C GLN A 338 -10.08 6.57 -28.55
N ALA A 339 -9.85 5.76 -27.52
CA ALA A 339 -9.17 6.19 -26.30
C ALA A 339 -7.79 6.80 -26.60
N ILE A 340 -6.97 6.18 -27.45
CA ILE A 340 -5.67 6.75 -27.86
C ILE A 340 -5.86 8.09 -28.58
N ALA A 341 -6.80 8.17 -29.52
CA ALA A 341 -7.06 9.40 -30.27
C ALA A 341 -7.47 10.56 -29.36
N GLU A 342 -8.30 10.30 -28.36
CA GLU A 342 -8.75 11.30 -27.40
C GLU A 342 -7.63 11.76 -26.46
N VAL A 343 -6.76 10.85 -25.98
CA VAL A 343 -5.60 11.23 -25.17
C VAL A 343 -4.68 12.16 -25.97
N ARG A 344 -4.46 11.90 -27.26
CA ARG A 344 -3.64 12.75 -28.15
C ARG A 344 -4.29 14.11 -28.42
N ALA A 345 -5.62 14.18 -28.48
CA ALA A 345 -6.34 15.42 -28.77
C ALA A 345 -6.37 16.38 -27.58
N ARG A 346 -5.99 15.93 -26.38
CA ARG A 346 -6.00 16.78 -25.18
C ARG A 346 -5.00 17.94 -25.30
N PRO A 347 -5.42 19.18 -25.03
CA PRO A 347 -4.53 20.35 -25.12
C PRO A 347 -3.30 20.29 -24.20
N ASP A 348 -3.40 19.55 -23.09
CA ASP A 348 -2.37 19.42 -22.07
C ASP A 348 -1.55 18.13 -22.20
N VAL A 349 -1.65 17.39 -23.31
CA VAL A 349 -0.97 16.10 -23.51
C VAL A 349 0.55 16.19 -23.33
N ASP A 350 1.15 17.31 -23.74
CA ASP A 350 2.60 17.55 -23.64
C ASP A 350 3.07 17.93 -22.22
N THR A 351 2.13 18.16 -21.28
CA THR A 351 2.49 18.40 -19.88
C THR A 351 3.13 17.15 -19.26
N VAL A 352 4.04 17.35 -18.31
CA VAL A 352 4.78 16.23 -17.66
C VAL A 352 3.84 15.16 -17.11
N ASN A 353 2.71 15.58 -16.51
CA ASN A 353 1.74 14.67 -15.89
C ASN A 353 0.94 13.87 -16.93
N MET A 354 0.50 14.50 -18.03
CA MET A 354 -0.30 13.82 -19.05
C MET A 354 0.53 12.95 -19.97
N ARG A 355 1.75 13.36 -20.29
CA ARG A 355 2.70 12.56 -21.04
C ARG A 355 3.00 11.23 -20.36
N GLY A 356 3.20 11.23 -19.04
CA GLY A 356 3.38 10.00 -18.26
C GLY A 356 2.18 9.06 -18.39
N ARG A 357 0.96 9.59 -18.25
CA ARG A 357 -0.28 8.82 -18.43
C ARG A 357 -0.45 8.28 -19.85
N LEU A 358 -0.11 9.04 -20.88
CA LEU A 358 -0.13 8.58 -22.28
C LEU A 358 0.87 7.44 -22.50
N VAL A 359 2.09 7.56 -21.97
CA VAL A 359 3.12 6.51 -22.03
C VAL A 359 2.62 5.24 -21.34
N ASP A 360 2.03 5.36 -20.15
CA ASP A 360 1.48 4.21 -19.41
C ASP A 360 0.33 3.54 -20.20
N PHE A 361 -0.54 4.34 -20.82
CA PHE A 361 -1.64 3.83 -21.64
C PHE A 361 -1.17 3.11 -22.91
N LEU A 362 -0.22 3.70 -23.64
CA LEU A 362 0.41 3.07 -24.81
C LEU A 362 1.14 1.78 -24.42
N THR A 363 1.80 1.77 -23.26
CA THR A 363 2.48 0.58 -22.73
C THR A 363 1.48 -0.52 -22.40
N PHE A 364 0.38 -0.20 -21.71
CA PHE A 364 -0.68 -1.16 -21.36
C PHE A 364 -1.36 -1.75 -22.61
N THR A 365 -1.50 -0.96 -23.66
CA THR A 365 -2.14 -1.36 -24.92
C THR A 365 -1.17 -2.00 -25.93
N GLY A 366 0.11 -2.16 -25.59
CA GLY A 366 1.12 -2.83 -26.42
C GLY A 366 1.79 -1.95 -27.49
N HIS A 367 1.52 -0.64 -27.50
CA HIS A 367 2.09 0.34 -28.43
C HIS A 367 3.48 0.81 -27.98
N PHE A 368 4.42 -0.14 -27.78
CA PHE A 368 5.73 0.15 -27.17
C PHE A 368 6.60 1.12 -27.98
N ASP A 369 6.63 1.00 -29.32
CA ASP A 369 7.45 1.88 -30.16
C ASP A 369 7.02 3.35 -30.07
N GLU A 370 5.71 3.58 -29.95
CA GLU A 370 5.15 4.92 -29.80
C GLU A 370 5.47 5.49 -28.41
N ALA A 371 5.30 4.68 -27.36
CA ALA A 371 5.70 5.05 -26.00
C ALA A 371 7.20 5.40 -25.91
N ILE A 372 8.06 4.63 -26.62
CA ILE A 372 9.49 4.93 -26.75
C ILE A 372 9.70 6.27 -27.46
N GLY A 373 9.01 6.52 -28.57
CA GLY A 373 9.10 7.78 -29.32
C GLY A 373 8.88 9.00 -28.43
N ILE A 374 7.81 9.00 -27.63
CA ILE A 374 7.47 10.08 -26.70
C ILE A 374 8.58 10.32 -25.65
N LEU A 375 9.19 9.25 -25.14
CA LEU A 375 10.23 9.37 -24.11
C LEU A 375 11.59 9.83 -24.69
N THR A 376 11.88 9.51 -25.95
CA THR A 376 13.16 9.85 -26.60
C THR A 376 13.30 11.32 -27.01
N THR A 377 12.19 12.00 -27.31
CA THR A 377 12.22 13.35 -27.91
C THR A 377 12.53 14.46 -26.91
N GLU A 378 12.16 14.31 -25.63
CA GLU A 378 12.18 15.44 -24.69
C GLU A 378 12.66 15.10 -23.29
N SER A 379 12.87 13.82 -22.95
CA SER A 379 13.05 13.46 -21.54
C SER A 379 14.49 13.39 -21.05
N ARG A 380 14.70 13.96 -19.84
CA ARG A 380 15.98 14.04 -19.13
C ARG A 380 15.85 13.78 -17.63
N ASN A 381 14.71 13.27 -17.16
CA ASN A 381 14.55 12.88 -15.75
C ASN A 381 14.79 11.37 -15.57
N GLU A 382 15.22 10.96 -14.38
CA GLU A 382 15.63 9.58 -14.12
C GLU A 382 14.49 8.57 -14.30
N TRP A 383 13.24 8.95 -14.01
CA TRP A 383 12.07 8.08 -14.13
C TRP A 383 11.73 7.76 -15.59
N ASP A 384 11.70 8.78 -16.45
CA ASP A 384 11.44 8.62 -17.88
C ASP A 384 12.56 7.81 -18.55
N VAL A 385 13.83 8.04 -18.18
CA VAL A 385 14.96 7.26 -18.68
C VAL A 385 14.87 5.80 -18.22
N ALA A 386 14.45 5.54 -16.98
CA ALA A 386 14.20 4.18 -16.50
C ALA A 386 13.06 3.50 -17.26
N THR A 387 11.96 4.21 -17.53
CA THR A 387 10.82 3.69 -18.29
C THR A 387 11.21 3.44 -19.74
N LEU A 388 11.93 4.35 -20.39
CA LEU A 388 12.46 4.19 -21.75
C LEU A 388 13.37 2.96 -21.83
N ALA A 389 14.35 2.83 -20.94
CA ALA A 389 15.23 1.66 -20.92
C ALA A 389 14.43 0.35 -20.71
N SER A 390 13.42 0.35 -19.84
CA SER A 390 12.55 -0.81 -19.62
C SER A 390 11.72 -1.18 -20.86
N LEU A 391 11.25 -0.19 -21.62
CA LEU A 391 10.54 -0.41 -22.89
C LEU A 391 11.47 -0.87 -24.01
N LEU A 392 12.66 -0.29 -24.12
CA LEU A 392 13.70 -0.69 -25.06
C LEU A 392 14.08 -2.16 -24.88
N VAL A 393 14.21 -2.63 -23.63
CA VAL A 393 14.42 -4.06 -23.36
C VAL A 393 13.25 -4.92 -23.88
N ARG A 394 12.00 -4.50 -23.67
CA ARG A 394 10.81 -5.25 -24.12
C ARG A 394 10.69 -5.36 -25.64
N VAL A 395 11.21 -4.38 -26.38
CA VAL A 395 11.30 -4.44 -27.86
C VAL A 395 12.63 -5.06 -28.36
N GLY A 396 13.45 -5.63 -27.47
CA GLY A 396 14.70 -6.32 -27.80
C GLY A 396 15.92 -5.41 -28.04
N ARG A 397 15.81 -4.10 -27.82
CA ARG A 397 16.87 -3.09 -27.97
C ARG A 397 17.70 -2.96 -26.68
N VAL A 398 18.29 -4.08 -26.24
CA VAL A 398 18.97 -4.18 -24.93
C VAL A 398 20.22 -3.31 -24.82
N GLU A 399 21.08 -3.32 -25.83
CA GLU A 399 22.32 -2.52 -25.79
C GLU A 399 22.02 -1.03 -25.70
N GLU A 400 20.98 -0.58 -26.42
CA GLU A 400 20.49 0.77 -26.34
C GLU A 400 19.92 1.07 -24.96
N ALA A 401 19.07 0.20 -24.40
CA ALA A 401 18.54 0.38 -23.04
C ALA A 401 19.64 0.58 -21.99
N VAL A 402 20.70 -0.25 -22.06
CA VAL A 402 21.85 -0.17 -21.15
C VAL A 402 22.64 1.13 -21.36
N THR A 403 22.86 1.51 -22.62
CA THR A 403 23.58 2.73 -22.99
C THR A 403 22.81 3.97 -22.53
N THR A 404 21.51 4.07 -22.87
CA THR A 404 20.62 5.14 -22.44
C THR A 404 20.59 5.30 -20.93
N TRP A 405 20.60 4.19 -20.17
CA TRP A 405 20.66 4.27 -18.71
C TRP A 405 22.02 4.79 -18.18
N HIS A 406 23.13 4.35 -18.76
CA HIS A 406 24.48 4.73 -18.30
C HIS A 406 24.88 6.14 -18.73
N GLU A 407 24.40 6.61 -19.88
CA GLU A 407 24.65 7.96 -20.40
C GLU A 407 23.65 9.01 -19.87
N ARG A 408 22.74 8.61 -18.98
CA ARG A 408 21.76 9.51 -18.39
C ARG A 408 22.44 10.67 -17.67
N ASP A 409 21.82 11.84 -17.74
CA ASP A 409 22.28 13.01 -17.00
C ASP A 409 22.07 12.80 -15.49
N ILE A 410 23.17 12.61 -14.77
CA ILE A 410 23.20 12.43 -13.30
C ILE A 410 23.29 13.75 -12.54
N THR A 411 23.23 14.89 -13.24
CA THR A 411 23.34 16.20 -12.60
C THR A 411 22.14 16.39 -11.65
N PRO A 412 22.35 16.54 -10.33
CA PRO A 412 21.26 16.74 -9.40
C PRO A 412 20.55 18.05 -9.76
N ARG A 413 19.29 17.98 -10.19
CA ARG A 413 18.49 19.20 -10.35
C ARG A 413 18.17 19.73 -8.94
N PRO A 414 18.38 21.03 -8.67
CA PRO A 414 17.94 21.61 -7.42
C PRO A 414 16.44 21.35 -7.29
N LYS A 415 16.04 20.76 -6.15
CA LYS A 415 14.62 20.69 -5.80
C LYS A 415 14.14 22.12 -5.59
N ASN A 416 13.56 22.73 -6.61
CA ASN A 416 12.84 23.98 -6.44
C ASN A 416 11.58 23.66 -5.62
N TYR A 417 11.73 23.72 -4.29
CA TYR A 417 10.59 23.67 -3.37
C TYR A 417 9.75 24.96 -3.46
N TRP A 418 10.24 26.00 -4.15
CA TRP A 418 9.55 27.28 -4.35
C TRP A 418 9.97 27.94 -5.68
N GLY A 419 9.13 27.82 -6.71
CA GLY A 419 9.20 28.58 -7.97
C GLY A 419 7.89 28.44 -8.76
N PRO A 420 7.32 29.53 -9.31
CA PRO A 420 5.90 29.63 -9.71
C PRO A 420 5.58 28.95 -11.06
N PRO A 421 4.29 28.73 -11.39
CA PRO A 421 3.83 27.76 -12.41
C PRO A 421 4.28 28.03 -13.84
#